data_AF-A0A0C2J266-F1
#
_entry.id   AF-A0A0C2J266-F1
#
_cell.length_a   1.000
_cell.length_b   1.000
_cell.length_c   1.000
_cell.angle_alpha   90.00
_cell.angle_beta   90.00
_cell.angle_gamma   90.00
#
_symmetry.space_group_name_H-M   'P 1'
#
loop_
_entity.id
_entity.type
_entity.pdbx_description
1 polymer ?
#
loop_
_entity_poly.entity_id
_entity_poly.type
_entity_poly.pdbx_seq_one_letter_code
_entity_poly.pdbx_strand_id
1 'polypeptide(L)'
;MLVKQMLYKRCLMKSDVQLNLRAKESQRALIDAAAEILHKSRTDFILEMACQAAENVILDRRVFNFNDKQYAEFIDMLDAPVTDDPVIEKLLARKPQWDVAEFVSGETVLDDWLKQKGLKNQALGAARTFVVCKKDTQQIAGFYSLATGSVNHTEATGNLRRNMPDPIPVIILARLAVDLSFRGKGLGADLLHDAVLRCYRVAENIGVRAIMVHALTEEAKNFYIHHGFKPSQTQERTLFLKLPQ
;
A
#
# COMPACT_ATOMS: atom_id res chain seq x y z
N MET A 1 -9.10 1.76 13.91
CA MET A 1 -9.41 2.69 15.01
C MET A 1 -9.97 1.97 16.24
N LEU A 2 -10.93 1.05 16.07
CA LEU A 2 -11.49 0.22 17.14
C LEU A 2 -10.47 -0.68 17.89
N VAL A 3 -9.59 -1.38 17.17
CA VAL A 3 -8.53 -2.19 17.82
C VAL A 3 -7.56 -1.32 18.63
N LYS A 4 -7.23 -0.13 18.10
CA LYS A 4 -6.43 0.87 18.80
C LYS A 4 -7.15 1.31 20.08
N GLN A 5 -8.45 1.59 20.02
CA GLN A 5 -9.27 1.93 21.20
C GLN A 5 -9.42 0.80 22.22
N MET A 6 -9.54 -0.48 21.80
CA MET A 6 -9.60 -1.61 22.74
C MET A 6 -8.26 -1.84 23.46
N LEU A 7 -7.13 -1.73 22.76
CA LEU A 7 -5.80 -1.79 23.39
C LEU A 7 -5.55 -0.58 24.30
N TYR A 8 -5.97 0.62 23.88
CA TYR A 8 -5.80 1.85 24.64
C TYR A 8 -6.69 1.90 25.90
N LYS A 9 -7.92 1.36 25.84
CA LYS A 9 -8.82 1.24 27.01
C LYS A 9 -8.25 0.34 28.11
N ARG A 10 -7.31 -0.55 27.81
CA ARG A 10 -6.64 -1.40 28.83
C ARG A 10 -5.45 -0.70 29.49
N CYS A 11 -4.94 0.38 28.90
CA CYS A 11 -3.75 1.10 29.36
C CYS A 11 -4.07 2.42 30.07
N LEU A 12 -5.22 3.04 29.75
CA LEU A 12 -5.70 4.24 30.44
C LEU A 12 -6.31 3.88 31.79
N MET A 13 -5.45 3.80 32.81
CA MET A 13 -5.67 4.22 34.20
C MET A 13 -4.63 3.53 35.09
N LYS A 14 -3.34 3.86 34.96
CA LYS A 14 -2.36 3.60 36.01
C LYS A 14 -1.35 4.75 36.11
N SER A 15 -0.98 5.04 37.36
CA SER A 15 0.02 6.02 37.79
C SER A 15 1.36 5.83 37.10
N ASP A 16 2.19 6.87 37.09
CA ASP A 16 3.59 6.80 36.64
C ASP A 16 4.30 5.58 37.27
N VAL A 17 4.90 4.74 36.44
CA VAL A 17 5.68 3.57 36.85
C VAL A 17 7.13 3.80 36.46
N GLN A 18 8.05 3.59 37.40
CA GLN A 18 9.48 3.69 37.10
C GLN A 18 9.93 2.51 36.21
N LEU A 19 10.49 2.83 35.05
CA LEU A 19 11.14 1.87 34.17
C LEU A 19 12.65 1.84 34.48
N ASN A 20 13.09 0.84 35.23
CA ASN A 20 14.51 0.65 35.53
C ASN A 20 15.20 -0.04 34.35
N LEU A 21 16.10 0.68 33.67
CA LEU A 21 16.84 0.17 32.52
C LEU A 21 18.35 0.13 32.80
N ARG A 22 18.99 -1.00 32.50
CA ARG A 22 20.45 -1.14 32.53
C ARG A 22 20.97 -1.16 31.10
N ALA A 23 21.93 -0.28 30.81
CA ALA A 23 22.57 -0.19 29.50
C ALA A 23 24.10 -0.24 29.66
N LYS A 24 24.79 -0.79 28.66
CA LYS A 24 26.25 -0.67 28.55
C LYS A 24 26.64 0.77 28.21
N GLU A 25 27.88 1.14 28.52
CA GLU A 25 28.40 2.47 28.25
C GLU A 25 28.33 2.84 26.75
N SER A 26 28.63 1.88 25.87
CA SER A 26 28.50 2.07 24.41
C SER A 26 27.05 2.30 23.95
N GLN A 27 26.08 1.64 24.59
CA GLN A 27 24.66 1.84 24.28
C GLN A 27 24.17 3.20 24.78
N ARG A 28 24.62 3.62 25.97
CA ARG A 28 24.31 4.94 26.49
C ARG A 28 24.86 6.04 25.58
N ALA A 29 26.12 5.93 25.16
CA ALA A 29 26.74 6.91 24.27
C ALA A 29 25.99 7.04 22.93
N LEU A 30 25.56 5.92 22.34
CA LEU A 30 24.76 5.91 21.12
C LEU A 30 23.40 6.58 21.32
N ILE A 31 22.71 6.29 22.43
CA ILE A 31 21.42 6.90 22.77
C ILE A 31 21.57 8.41 22.98
N ASP A 32 22.64 8.84 23.65
CA ASP A 32 22.91 10.25 23.90
C ASP A 32 23.11 11.03 22.61
N ALA A 33 23.93 10.50 21.70
CA ALA A 33 24.12 11.09 20.38
C ALA A 33 22.81 11.20 19.59
N ALA A 34 21.97 10.16 19.63
CA ALA A 34 20.68 10.17 18.93
C ALA A 34 19.67 11.16 19.55
N ALA A 35 19.63 11.26 20.88
CA ALA A 35 18.78 12.21 21.59
C ALA A 35 19.21 13.66 21.33
N GLU A 36 20.52 13.91 21.26
CA GLU A 36 21.09 15.23 20.95
C GLU A 36 20.73 15.68 19.53
N ILE A 37 20.87 14.81 18.53
CA ILE A 37 20.48 15.09 17.13
C ILE A 37 19.00 15.49 17.04
N LEU A 38 18.15 14.88 17.87
CA LEU A 38 16.70 15.13 17.88
C LEU A 38 16.26 16.19 18.88
N HIS A 39 17.21 16.86 19.55
CA HIS A 39 16.95 17.88 20.57
C HIS A 39 15.99 17.42 21.69
N LYS A 40 16.16 16.18 22.17
CA LYS A 40 15.33 15.57 23.22
C LYS A 40 16.18 15.19 24.42
N SER A 41 15.55 15.09 25.60
CA SER A 41 16.20 14.47 26.75
C SER A 41 16.40 12.98 26.48
N ARG A 42 17.44 12.38 27.06
CA ARG A 42 17.70 10.94 26.96
C ARG A 42 16.46 10.12 27.32
N THR A 43 15.78 10.50 28.41
CA THR A 43 14.60 9.79 28.92
C THR A 43 13.45 9.88 27.93
N ASP A 44 13.15 11.06 27.39
CA ASP A 44 12.06 11.25 26.43
C ASP A 44 12.32 10.49 25.14
N PHE A 45 13.55 10.55 24.64
CA PHE A 45 13.97 9.79 23.46
C PHE A 45 13.81 8.27 23.68
N ILE A 46 14.27 7.74 24.82
CA ILE A 46 14.14 6.31 25.13
C ILE A 46 12.66 5.92 25.22
N LEU A 47 11.84 6.69 25.94
CA LEU A 47 10.42 6.39 26.12
C LEU A 47 9.68 6.42 24.77
N GLU A 48 9.92 7.44 23.95
CA GLU A 48 9.28 7.58 22.65
C GLU A 48 9.67 6.44 21.70
N MET A 49 10.97 6.13 21.58
CA MET A 49 11.44 5.06 20.71
C MET A 49 11.00 3.67 21.21
N ALA A 50 11.01 3.44 22.52
CA ALA A 50 10.52 2.19 23.10
C ALA A 50 9.02 2.02 22.89
N CYS A 51 8.22 3.08 23.07
CA CYS A 51 6.78 3.04 22.81
C CYS A 51 6.50 2.81 21.32
N GLN A 52 7.18 3.51 20.43
CA GLN A 52 7.00 3.35 18.99
C GLN A 52 7.38 1.94 18.52
N ALA A 53 8.49 1.40 19.01
CA ALA A 53 8.88 0.02 18.72
C ALA A 53 7.86 -0.99 19.28
N ALA A 54 7.37 -0.79 20.51
CA ALA A 54 6.34 -1.64 21.10
C ALA A 54 5.02 -1.57 20.31
N GLU A 55 4.59 -0.39 19.87
CA GLU A 55 3.43 -0.21 19.00
C GLU A 55 3.59 -0.96 17.69
N ASN A 56 4.76 -0.86 17.04
CA ASN A 56 5.02 -1.59 15.80
C ASN A 56 4.97 -3.11 16.02
N VAL A 57 5.55 -3.63 17.11
CA VAL A 57 5.49 -5.06 17.44
C VAL A 57 4.05 -5.53 17.71
N ILE A 58 3.25 -4.71 18.40
CA ILE A 58 1.85 -5.02 18.68
C ILE A 58 1.00 -4.99 17.41
N LEU A 59 1.23 -4.01 16.53
CA LEU A 59 0.51 -3.86 15.27
C LEU A 59 0.88 -4.92 14.24
N ASP A 60 2.12 -5.43 14.26
CA ASP A 60 2.58 -6.43 13.31
C ASP A 60 2.15 -7.87 13.69
N ARG A 61 1.63 -8.08 14.91
CA ARG A 61 0.93 -9.32 15.29
C ARG A 61 -0.41 -9.43 14.57
N ARG A 62 -0.37 -9.93 13.34
CA ARG A 62 -1.52 -10.20 12.44
C ARG A 62 -2.41 -11.39 12.82
N VAL A 63 -2.38 -11.84 14.07
CA VAL A 63 -3.30 -12.87 14.57
C VAL A 63 -3.88 -12.40 15.90
N PHE A 64 -5.12 -11.93 15.85
CA PHE A 64 -5.92 -11.77 17.05
C PHE A 64 -6.40 -13.17 17.46
N ASN A 65 -5.74 -13.77 18.45
CA ASN A 65 -6.24 -14.99 19.08
C ASN A 65 -7.44 -14.61 19.96
N PHE A 66 -8.62 -14.59 19.35
CA PHE A 66 -9.87 -14.60 20.10
C PHE A 66 -10.15 -16.05 20.50
N ASN A 67 -10.46 -16.27 21.78
CA ASN A 67 -11.19 -17.48 22.14
C ASN A 67 -12.65 -17.34 21.68
N ASP A 68 -13.40 -18.46 21.63
CA ASP A 68 -14.76 -18.47 21.09
C ASP A 68 -15.68 -17.41 21.74
N LYS A 69 -15.49 -17.15 23.04
CA LYS A 69 -16.24 -16.12 23.76
C LYS A 69 -15.86 -14.70 23.31
N GLN A 70 -14.57 -14.42 23.16
CA GLN A 70 -14.09 -13.11 22.70
C GLN A 70 -14.41 -12.88 21.22
N TYR A 71 -14.46 -13.94 20.42
CA TYR A 71 -14.88 -13.88 19.03
C TYR A 71 -16.38 -13.55 18.95
N ALA A 72 -17.21 -14.19 19.76
CA ALA A 72 -18.64 -13.89 19.85
C ALA A 72 -18.88 -12.43 20.31
N GLU A 73 -18.21 -11.97 21.38
CA GLU A 73 -18.31 -10.57 21.83
C GLU A 73 -17.84 -9.57 20.76
N PHE A 74 -16.84 -9.96 19.95
CA PHE A 74 -16.36 -9.14 18.84
C PHE A 74 -17.36 -9.09 17.68
N ILE A 75 -17.99 -10.21 17.32
CA ILE A 75 -19.04 -10.27 16.30
C ILE A 75 -20.26 -9.45 16.75
N ASP A 76 -20.71 -9.61 18.00
CA ASP A 76 -21.80 -8.80 18.57
C ASP A 76 -21.50 -7.29 18.52
N MET A 77 -20.24 -6.90 18.73
CA MET A 77 -19.81 -5.50 18.63
C MET A 77 -19.72 -5.00 17.18
N LEU A 78 -19.43 -5.88 16.22
CA LEU A 78 -19.42 -5.55 14.79
C LEU A 78 -20.83 -5.46 14.18
N ASP A 79 -21.74 -6.31 14.65
CA ASP A 79 -23.14 -6.35 14.22
C ASP A 79 -24.05 -5.42 15.04
N ALA A 80 -23.51 -4.79 16.09
CA ALA A 80 -24.20 -3.77 16.84
C ALA A 80 -24.63 -2.63 15.89
N PRO A 81 -25.89 -2.17 15.97
CA PRO A 81 -26.38 -1.11 15.10
C PRO A 81 -25.53 0.14 15.28
N VAL A 82 -25.12 0.72 14.15
CA VAL A 82 -24.36 1.96 14.14
C VAL A 82 -25.21 3.04 14.82
N THR A 83 -24.77 3.50 15.98
CA THR A 83 -25.37 4.66 16.64
C THR A 83 -25.20 5.89 15.76
N ASP A 84 -26.25 6.72 15.66
CA ASP A 84 -26.23 8.00 14.93
C ASP A 84 -25.20 8.96 15.55
N ASP A 85 -23.93 8.77 15.16
CA ASP A 85 -22.80 9.59 15.55
C ASP A 85 -22.48 10.55 14.39
N PRO A 86 -22.47 11.89 14.63
CA PRO A 86 -22.09 12.90 13.65
C PRO A 86 -20.73 12.65 12.98
N VAL A 87 -19.82 11.94 13.66
CA VAL A 87 -18.51 11.53 13.11
C VAL A 87 -18.69 10.51 11.98
N ILE A 88 -19.66 9.60 12.10
CA ILE A 88 -19.97 8.60 11.09
C ILE A 88 -20.67 9.24 9.90
N GLU A 89 -21.65 10.13 10.10
CA GLU A 89 -22.23 10.91 9.00
C GLU A 89 -21.16 11.71 8.25
N LYS A 90 -20.22 12.35 8.95
CA LYS A 90 -19.12 13.10 8.33
C LYS A 90 -18.13 12.20 7.60
N LEU A 91 -17.91 10.98 8.08
CA LEU A 91 -17.09 9.96 7.41
C LEU A 91 -17.78 9.43 6.14
N LEU A 92 -19.08 9.14 6.22
CA LEU A 92 -19.90 8.64 5.11
C LEU A 92 -20.16 9.72 4.05
N ALA A 93 -20.30 10.99 4.46
CA ALA A 93 -20.47 12.13 3.56
C ALA A 93 -19.15 12.61 2.93
N ARG A 94 -18.02 11.98 3.25
CA ARG A 94 -16.71 12.40 2.74
C ARG A 94 -16.60 12.08 1.26
N LYS A 95 -16.77 13.11 0.44
CA LYS A 95 -16.51 13.04 -1.00
C LYS A 95 -15.04 12.64 -1.24
N PRO A 96 -14.76 11.80 -2.25
CA PRO A 96 -13.39 11.51 -2.67
C PRO A 96 -12.66 12.85 -2.92
N GLN A 97 -11.44 12.98 -2.39
CA GLN A 97 -10.70 14.25 -2.38
C GLN A 97 -10.12 14.64 -3.75
N TRP A 98 -10.34 13.86 -4.81
CA TRP A 98 -9.73 14.09 -6.12
C TRP A 98 -10.80 14.16 -7.21
N ASP A 99 -10.62 15.13 -8.09
CA ASP A 99 -11.48 15.36 -9.25
C ASP A 99 -11.00 14.53 -10.43
N VAL A 100 -11.88 13.65 -10.91
CA VAL A 100 -11.67 12.74 -12.04
C VAL A 100 -12.29 13.27 -13.33
N ALA A 101 -13.19 14.26 -13.27
CA ALA A 101 -14.10 14.59 -14.38
C ALA A 101 -13.34 15.02 -15.65
N GLU A 102 -12.31 15.83 -15.46
CA GLU A 102 -11.52 16.43 -16.54
C GLU A 102 -10.30 15.60 -16.96
N PHE A 103 -10.04 14.45 -16.33
CA PHE A 103 -8.87 13.64 -16.67
C PHE A 103 -8.95 13.12 -18.11
N VAL A 104 -7.90 13.36 -18.90
CA VAL A 104 -7.77 12.84 -20.26
C VAL A 104 -6.34 12.35 -20.46
N SER A 105 -6.16 11.05 -20.59
CA SER A 105 -4.86 10.46 -20.90
C SER A 105 -4.63 10.30 -22.40
N GLY A 106 -5.68 10.35 -23.24
CA GLY A 106 -5.60 10.00 -24.65
C GLY A 106 -5.97 8.54 -24.93
N GLU A 107 -6.19 7.73 -23.89
CA GLU A 107 -6.74 6.37 -23.97
C GLU A 107 -8.09 6.33 -23.26
N THR A 108 -9.18 6.39 -24.03
CA THR A 108 -10.55 6.55 -23.49
C THR A 108 -10.94 5.44 -22.50
N VAL A 109 -10.48 4.20 -22.74
CA VAL A 109 -10.72 3.07 -21.83
C VAL A 109 -10.13 3.28 -20.44
N LEU A 110 -9.01 4.01 -20.32
CA LEU A 110 -8.40 4.36 -19.03
C LEU A 110 -9.13 5.53 -18.38
N ASP A 111 -9.49 6.53 -19.18
CA ASP A 111 -10.19 7.74 -18.73
C ASP A 111 -11.58 7.41 -18.17
N ASP A 112 -12.37 6.65 -18.93
CA ASP A 112 -13.71 6.21 -18.54
C ASP A 112 -13.67 5.29 -17.33
N TRP A 113 -12.68 4.39 -17.27
CA TRP A 113 -12.53 3.52 -16.10
C TRP A 113 -12.25 4.33 -14.84
N LEU A 114 -11.37 5.33 -14.89
CA LEU A 114 -11.06 6.17 -13.74
C LEU A 114 -12.32 6.90 -13.25
N LYS A 115 -13.06 7.51 -14.18
CA LYS A 115 -14.28 8.30 -13.89
C LYS A 115 -15.43 7.46 -13.35
N GLN A 116 -15.65 6.28 -13.92
CA GLN A 116 -16.85 5.49 -13.66
C GLN A 116 -16.65 4.37 -12.65
N LYS A 117 -15.44 3.78 -12.59
CA LYS A 117 -15.17 2.52 -11.88
C LYS A 117 -14.06 2.62 -10.84
N GLY A 118 -13.11 3.54 -10.97
CA GLY A 118 -11.92 3.59 -10.11
C GLY A 118 -12.22 3.56 -8.60
N LEU A 119 -13.10 4.45 -8.13
CA LEU A 119 -13.48 4.51 -6.72
C LEU A 119 -14.34 3.31 -6.27
N LYS A 120 -15.27 2.87 -7.12
CA LYS A 120 -16.14 1.72 -6.85
C LYS A 120 -15.31 0.44 -6.71
N ASN A 121 -14.37 0.21 -7.61
CA ASN A 121 -13.47 -0.95 -7.58
C ASN A 121 -12.56 -0.94 -6.34
N GLN A 122 -12.21 0.24 -5.84
CA GLN A 122 -11.48 0.35 -4.57
C GLN A 122 -12.33 -0.04 -3.37
N ALA A 123 -13.59 0.38 -3.32
CA ALA A 123 -14.51 -0.01 -2.25
C ALA A 123 -14.78 -1.52 -2.26
N LEU A 124 -14.92 -2.11 -3.45
CA LEU A 124 -15.12 -3.56 -3.64
C LEU A 124 -13.86 -4.41 -3.42
N GLY A 125 -12.69 -3.78 -3.23
CA GLY A 125 -11.41 -4.50 -3.11
C GLY A 125 -10.89 -5.10 -4.42
N ALA A 126 -11.51 -4.80 -5.55
CA ALA A 126 -11.11 -5.32 -6.86
C ALA A 126 -9.79 -4.73 -7.39
N ALA A 127 -9.49 -3.48 -7.01
CA ALA A 127 -8.20 -2.84 -7.29
C ALA A 127 -7.94 -1.72 -6.28
N ARG A 128 -6.66 -1.45 -5.98
CA ARG A 128 -6.26 -0.25 -5.22
C ARG A 128 -5.71 0.79 -6.19
N THR A 129 -6.26 1.99 -6.18
CA THR A 129 -5.93 3.07 -7.12
C THR A 129 -5.16 4.17 -6.41
N PHE A 130 -4.04 4.59 -6.98
CA PHE A 130 -3.18 5.64 -6.46
C PHE A 130 -3.13 6.78 -7.48
N VAL A 131 -3.22 8.01 -7.00
CA VAL A 131 -3.30 9.22 -7.85
C VAL A 131 -2.24 10.23 -7.43
N VAL A 132 -1.74 10.99 -8.39
CA VAL A 132 -0.96 12.21 -8.18
C VAL A 132 -1.80 13.38 -8.68
N CYS A 133 -1.94 14.42 -7.86
CA CYS A 133 -2.70 15.62 -8.19
C CYS A 133 -1.78 16.76 -8.63
N LYS A 134 -2.30 17.68 -9.44
CA LYS A 134 -1.60 18.94 -9.75
C LYS A 134 -1.45 19.72 -8.44
N LYS A 135 -0.29 20.37 -8.27
CA LYS A 135 0.07 21.11 -7.06
C LYS A 135 -1.05 22.08 -6.66
N ASP A 136 -1.39 22.09 -5.37
CA ASP A 136 -2.41 22.96 -4.77
C ASP A 136 -3.82 22.80 -5.36
N THR A 137 -4.10 21.66 -6.01
CA THR A 137 -5.43 21.33 -6.54
C THR A 137 -5.82 19.88 -6.22
N GLN A 138 -7.08 19.55 -6.49
CA GLN A 138 -7.60 18.18 -6.45
C GLN A 138 -7.61 17.51 -7.83
N GLN A 139 -7.13 18.19 -8.87
CA GLN A 139 -7.14 17.68 -10.24
C GLN A 139 -6.07 16.60 -10.40
N ILE A 140 -6.44 15.44 -10.94
CA ILE A 140 -5.50 14.34 -11.17
C ILE A 140 -4.58 14.67 -12.36
N ALA A 141 -3.26 14.49 -12.16
CA ALA A 141 -2.24 14.57 -13.19
C ALA A 141 -1.81 13.19 -13.71
N GLY A 142 -2.03 12.13 -12.93
CA GLY A 142 -1.78 10.75 -13.32
C GLY A 142 -2.20 9.77 -12.24
N PHE A 143 -2.36 8.51 -12.61
CA PHE A 143 -2.77 7.45 -11.70
C PHE A 143 -2.24 6.09 -12.12
N TYR A 144 -2.26 5.14 -11.18
CA TYR A 144 -2.14 3.72 -11.48
C TYR A 144 -3.01 2.88 -10.55
N SER A 145 -3.22 1.61 -10.89
CA SER A 145 -3.96 0.68 -10.04
C SER A 145 -3.29 -0.68 -9.95
N LEU A 146 -3.35 -1.29 -8.76
CA LEU A 146 -2.78 -2.60 -8.45
C LEU A 146 -3.88 -3.57 -8.03
N ALA A 147 -3.72 -4.83 -8.43
CA ALA A 147 -4.54 -5.96 -7.99
C ALA A 147 -3.66 -7.20 -7.79
N THR A 148 -4.08 -8.14 -6.95
CA THR A 148 -3.44 -9.45 -6.85
C THR A 148 -3.79 -10.31 -8.06
N GLY A 149 -2.89 -11.20 -8.46
CA GLY A 149 -3.18 -12.15 -9.54
C GLY A 149 -2.20 -13.30 -9.60
N SER A 150 -2.33 -14.09 -10.66
CA SER A 150 -1.45 -15.22 -10.93
C SER A 150 -1.30 -15.40 -12.44
N VAL A 151 -0.21 -16.02 -12.86
CA VAL A 151 0.04 -16.35 -14.28
C VAL A 151 0.43 -17.82 -14.43
N ASN A 152 -0.13 -18.48 -15.44
CA ASN A 152 0.17 -19.88 -15.72
C ASN A 152 1.58 -20.03 -16.30
N HIS A 153 2.20 -21.20 -16.13
CA HIS A 153 3.55 -21.48 -16.64
C HIS A 153 3.69 -21.30 -18.17
N THR A 154 2.62 -21.54 -18.92
CA THR A 154 2.57 -21.39 -20.39
C THR A 154 2.65 -19.94 -20.86
N GLU A 155 2.30 -18.98 -20.00
CA GLU A 155 2.32 -17.55 -20.30
C GLU A 155 3.53 -16.85 -19.68
N ALA A 156 4.21 -17.49 -18.73
CA ALA A 156 5.40 -16.97 -18.08
C ALA A 156 6.68 -17.23 -18.89
N THR A 157 7.71 -16.42 -18.65
CA THR A 157 9.05 -16.68 -19.21
C THR A 157 9.73 -17.85 -18.48
N GLY A 158 10.67 -18.53 -19.16
CA GLY A 158 11.44 -19.63 -18.57
C GLY A 158 12.17 -19.27 -17.27
N ASN A 159 12.69 -18.05 -17.13
CA ASN A 159 13.34 -17.58 -15.90
C ASN A 159 12.30 -17.35 -14.77
N LEU A 160 11.12 -16.84 -15.13
CA LEU A 160 10.09 -16.51 -14.16
C LEU A 160 9.48 -17.78 -13.52
N ARG A 161 9.21 -18.81 -14.34
CA ARG A 161 8.57 -20.07 -13.92
C ARG A 161 9.48 -21.11 -13.28
N ARG A 162 10.80 -20.96 -13.44
CA ARG A 162 11.77 -21.93 -12.92
C ARG A 162 11.61 -22.09 -11.40
N ASN A 163 11.38 -23.33 -10.96
CA ASN A 163 11.19 -23.73 -9.56
C ASN A 163 10.03 -23.02 -8.84
N MET A 164 9.03 -22.53 -9.59
CA MET A 164 7.82 -21.93 -9.03
C MET A 164 6.62 -22.86 -9.17
N PRO A 165 5.62 -22.77 -8.27
CA PRO A 165 4.33 -23.45 -8.46
C PRO A 165 3.61 -22.92 -9.71
N ASP A 166 2.62 -23.67 -10.18
CA ASP A 166 1.69 -23.27 -11.23
C ASP A 166 0.28 -23.14 -10.60
N PRO A 167 -0.34 -21.94 -10.58
CA PRO A 167 0.12 -20.70 -11.21
C PRO A 167 1.15 -19.92 -10.36
N ILE A 168 1.92 -19.06 -11.02
CA ILE A 168 2.95 -18.21 -10.39
C ILE A 168 2.27 -16.97 -9.79
N PRO A 169 2.49 -16.65 -8.50
CA PRO A 169 1.87 -15.49 -7.87
C PRO A 169 2.49 -14.17 -8.36
N VAL A 170 1.64 -13.22 -8.75
CA VAL A 170 2.05 -11.90 -9.26
C VAL A 170 1.18 -10.78 -8.69
N ILE A 171 1.68 -9.54 -8.79
CA ILE A 171 0.85 -8.34 -8.66
C ILE A 171 0.56 -7.82 -10.07
N ILE A 172 -0.69 -7.54 -10.38
CA ILE A 172 -1.10 -6.97 -11.65
C ILE A 172 -1.07 -5.44 -11.54
N LEU A 173 -0.21 -4.80 -12.34
CA LEU A 173 -0.32 -3.37 -12.66
C LEU A 173 -1.45 -3.21 -13.68
N ALA A 174 -2.67 -3.10 -13.17
CA ALA A 174 -3.87 -3.20 -13.99
C ALA A 174 -4.05 -1.98 -14.90
N ARG A 175 -3.65 -0.79 -14.44
CA ARG A 175 -3.76 0.47 -15.18
C ARG A 175 -2.65 1.42 -14.77
N LEU A 176 -2.16 2.20 -15.73
CA LEU A 176 -1.24 3.32 -15.52
C LEU A 176 -1.57 4.35 -16.60
N ALA A 177 -1.81 5.60 -16.21
CA ALA A 177 -2.08 6.68 -17.14
C ALA A 177 -1.58 8.02 -16.60
N VAL A 178 -1.17 8.90 -17.52
CA VAL A 178 -0.76 10.27 -17.24
C VAL A 178 -1.64 11.18 -18.08
N ASP A 179 -2.14 12.26 -17.47
CA ASP A 179 -2.91 13.28 -18.15
C ASP A 179 -2.10 13.91 -19.29
N LEU A 180 -2.74 14.20 -20.43
CA LEU A 180 -2.08 14.75 -21.61
C LEU A 180 -1.23 15.99 -21.28
N SER A 181 -1.68 16.85 -20.35
CA SER A 181 -0.95 18.07 -19.97
C SER A 181 0.34 17.82 -19.17
N PHE A 182 0.57 16.58 -18.70
CA PHE A 182 1.75 16.14 -17.94
C PHE A 182 2.59 15.07 -18.64
N ARG A 183 2.23 14.64 -19.85
CA ARG A 183 3.04 13.70 -20.63
C ARG A 183 4.42 14.29 -20.98
N GLY A 184 5.41 13.42 -21.14
CA GLY A 184 6.79 13.81 -21.49
C GLY A 184 7.61 14.43 -20.35
N LYS A 185 7.04 14.63 -19.15
CA LYS A 185 7.71 15.24 -17.99
C LYS A 185 8.28 14.23 -16.99
N GLY A 186 8.39 12.96 -17.37
CA GLY A 186 8.85 11.88 -16.46
C GLY A 186 7.80 11.30 -15.52
N LEU A 187 6.63 11.93 -15.36
CA LEU A 187 5.61 11.50 -14.38
C LEU A 187 5.16 10.03 -14.53
N GLY A 188 5.14 9.48 -15.75
CA GLY A 188 4.80 8.07 -15.96
C GLY A 188 5.84 7.12 -15.35
N ALA A 189 7.13 7.47 -15.43
CA ALA A 189 8.22 6.72 -14.81
C ALA A 189 8.16 6.84 -13.28
N ASP A 190 7.86 8.02 -12.74
CA ASP A 190 7.72 8.25 -11.30
C ASP A 190 6.54 7.44 -10.71
N LEU A 191 5.40 7.42 -11.39
CA LEU A 191 4.25 6.60 -11.00
C LEU A 191 4.59 5.10 -11.04
N LEU A 192 5.29 4.65 -12.08
CA LEU A 192 5.74 3.25 -12.18
C LEU A 192 6.74 2.92 -11.05
N HIS A 193 7.65 3.83 -10.72
CA HIS A 193 8.59 3.65 -9.62
C HIS A 193 7.88 3.53 -8.28
N ASP A 194 6.92 4.41 -7.98
CA ASP A 194 6.09 4.30 -6.76
C ASP A 194 5.30 2.99 -6.72
N ALA A 195 4.73 2.56 -7.85
CA ALA A 195 4.02 1.29 -7.97
C ALA A 195 4.94 0.09 -7.65
N VAL A 196 6.16 0.08 -8.19
CA VAL A 196 7.17 -0.95 -7.93
C VAL A 196 7.55 -0.98 -6.45
N LEU A 197 7.83 0.17 -5.82
CA LEU A 197 8.15 0.24 -4.39
C LEU A 197 7.00 -0.27 -3.51
N ARG A 198 5.75 -0.01 -3.88
CA ARG A 198 4.58 -0.58 -3.18
C ARG A 198 4.52 -2.09 -3.33
N CYS A 199 4.80 -2.61 -4.52
CA CYS A 199 4.82 -4.06 -4.76
C CYS A 199 5.91 -4.75 -3.93
N TYR A 200 7.10 -4.14 -3.77
CA TYR A 200 8.14 -4.66 -2.88
C TYR A 200 7.67 -4.78 -1.43
N ARG A 201 7.06 -3.72 -0.88
CA ARG A 201 6.52 -3.73 0.50
C ARG A 201 5.44 -4.80 0.70
N VAL A 202 4.63 -5.05 -0.34
CA VAL A 202 3.65 -6.14 -0.30
C VAL A 202 4.35 -7.51 -0.32
N ALA A 203 5.40 -7.65 -1.15
CA ALA A 203 6.14 -8.90 -1.31
C ALA A 203 6.90 -9.35 -0.03
N GLU A 204 7.21 -8.42 0.89
CA GLU A 204 7.78 -8.77 2.21
C GLU A 204 6.84 -9.64 3.05
N ASN A 205 5.54 -9.58 2.76
CA ASN A 205 4.49 -10.14 3.59
C ASN A 205 3.66 -11.22 2.88
N ILE A 206 3.71 -11.23 1.56
CA ILE A 206 2.93 -12.13 0.69
C ILE A 206 3.87 -12.62 -0.41
N GLY A 207 3.88 -13.92 -0.67
CA GLY A 207 4.68 -14.49 -1.76
C GLY A 207 4.29 -13.90 -3.11
N VAL A 208 5.16 -13.07 -3.69
CA VAL A 208 4.98 -12.43 -5.00
C VAL A 208 6.26 -12.63 -5.80
N ARG A 209 6.13 -13.15 -7.03
CA ARG A 209 7.29 -13.41 -7.89
C ARG A 209 7.62 -12.24 -8.83
N ALA A 210 6.59 -11.54 -9.30
CA ALA A 210 6.74 -10.46 -10.28
C ALA A 210 5.55 -9.51 -10.26
N ILE A 211 5.75 -8.36 -10.90
CA ILE A 211 4.68 -7.49 -11.36
C ILE A 211 4.36 -7.88 -12.81
N MET A 212 3.08 -8.05 -13.12
CA MET A 212 2.55 -8.35 -14.45
C MET A 212 1.78 -7.15 -14.99
N VAL A 213 1.91 -6.87 -16.29
CA VAL A 213 1.12 -5.85 -16.99
C VAL A 213 0.68 -6.37 -18.35
N HIS A 214 -0.53 -5.98 -18.77
CA HIS A 214 -0.98 -6.13 -20.15
C HIS A 214 -0.93 -4.75 -20.81
N ALA A 215 0.03 -4.54 -21.71
CA ALA A 215 0.18 -3.31 -22.46
C ALA A 215 -0.98 -3.12 -23.43
N LEU A 216 -1.61 -1.94 -23.41
CA LEU A 216 -2.74 -1.62 -24.28
C LEU A 216 -2.27 -1.38 -25.73
N THR A 217 -1.15 -0.69 -25.90
CA THR A 217 -0.58 -0.29 -27.21
C THR A 217 0.90 -0.68 -27.31
N GLU A 218 1.47 -0.55 -28.52
CA GLU A 218 2.90 -0.81 -28.73
C GLU A 218 3.79 0.24 -28.06
N GLU A 219 3.35 1.48 -27.99
CA GLU A 219 4.05 2.56 -27.27
C GLU A 219 4.11 2.24 -25.77
N ALA A 220 3.00 1.75 -25.20
CA ALA A 220 2.95 1.29 -23.81
C ALA A 220 3.87 0.08 -23.59
N LYS A 221 3.88 -0.89 -24.51
CA LYS A 221 4.79 -2.05 -24.47
C LYS A 221 6.25 -1.58 -24.40
N ASN A 222 6.64 -0.67 -25.27
CA ASN A 222 8.00 -0.14 -25.35
C ASN A 222 8.38 0.67 -24.10
N PHE A 223 7.43 1.44 -23.54
CA PHE A 223 7.62 2.12 -22.26
C PHE A 223 7.96 1.12 -21.14
N TYR A 224 7.22 0.02 -21.01
CA TYR A 224 7.50 -0.99 -19.98
C TYR A 224 8.83 -1.71 -20.23
N ILE A 225 9.15 -2.06 -21.48
CA ILE A 225 10.43 -2.68 -21.85
C ILE A 225 11.60 -1.77 -21.47
N HIS A 226 11.50 -0.48 -21.74
CA HIS A 226 12.52 0.51 -21.37
C HIS A 226 12.78 0.54 -19.86
N HIS A 227 11.73 0.30 -19.04
CA HIS A 227 11.82 0.22 -17.58
C HIS A 227 12.10 -1.19 -17.05
N GLY A 228 12.58 -2.11 -17.89
CA GLY A 228 13.10 -3.41 -17.48
C GLY A 228 12.09 -4.56 -17.49
N PHE A 229 10.84 -4.32 -17.89
CA PHE A 229 9.88 -5.41 -18.08
C PHE A 229 10.30 -6.31 -19.26
N LYS A 230 9.98 -7.59 -19.17
CA LYS A 230 10.26 -8.60 -20.21
C LYS A 230 8.96 -9.19 -20.72
N PRO A 231 8.75 -9.27 -22.05
CA PRO A 231 7.54 -9.84 -22.61
C PRO A 231 7.43 -11.34 -22.34
N SER A 232 6.19 -11.83 -22.32
CA SER A 232 5.86 -13.26 -22.39
C SER A 232 6.38 -13.89 -23.68
N GLN A 233 6.55 -15.21 -23.68
CA GLN A 233 6.89 -15.97 -24.89
C GLN A 233 5.69 -16.18 -25.81
N THR A 234 4.47 -16.13 -25.27
CA THR A 234 3.24 -16.44 -26.02
C THR A 234 2.40 -15.21 -26.31
N GLN A 235 2.50 -14.16 -25.49
CA GLN A 235 1.73 -12.93 -25.65
C GLN A 235 2.64 -11.69 -25.53
N GLU A 236 3.02 -11.09 -26.65
CA GLU A 236 3.99 -9.97 -26.64
C GLU A 236 3.57 -8.77 -25.77
N ARG A 237 2.26 -8.56 -25.62
CA ARG A 237 1.70 -7.47 -24.80
C ARG A 237 1.56 -7.80 -23.33
N THR A 238 1.84 -9.03 -22.92
CA THR A 238 1.91 -9.41 -21.51
C THR A 238 3.38 -9.33 -21.09
N LEU A 239 3.69 -8.47 -20.13
CA LEU A 239 5.07 -8.26 -19.68
C LEU A 239 5.21 -8.44 -18.16
N PHE A 240 6.41 -8.83 -17.76
CA PHE A 240 6.75 -9.12 -16.37
C PHE A 240 7.98 -8.33 -15.91
N LEU A 241 7.89 -7.75 -14.73
CA LEU A 241 9.03 -7.26 -13.97
C LEU A 241 9.24 -8.19 -12.77
N LYS A 242 10.29 -9.00 -12.83
CA LYS A 242 10.64 -9.90 -11.73
C LYS A 242 11.07 -9.08 -10.52
N LEU A 243 10.51 -9.42 -9.35
CA LEU A 243 10.96 -8.84 -8.09
C LEU A 243 12.15 -9.66 -7.57
N PRO A 244 13.30 -9.04 -7.26
CA PRO A 244 14.37 -9.65 -6.50
C PRO A 244 13.85 -10.05 -5.12
N GLN A 245 14.29 -11.22 -4.68
CA GLN A 245 14.08 -11.75 -3.34
C GLN A 245 15.31 -11.46 -2.51
#